data_AF-A0A3C1JVJ8-F1
#
_entry.id   AF-A0A3C1JVJ8-F1
#
_cell.length_a   1.000
_cell.length_b   1.000
_cell.length_c   1.000
_cell.angle_alpha   90.00
_cell.angle_beta   90.00
_cell.angle_gamma   90.00
#
_symmetry.space_group_name_H-M   'P 1'
#
loop_
_entity.id
_entity.type
_entity.pdbx_description
1 polymer ?
#
loop_
_entity_poly.entity_id
_entity_poly.type
_entity_poly.pdbx_seq_one_letter_code
_entity_poly.pdbx_strand_id
1 'polypeptide(L)'
;MNGSMYQKSLSKTFQTNTLSTVLEILFLLLLGISAVMLRSYLRIPLNIPGRHGLEFMAILIIGRRVSKIPFASVIAMVGASSIMFVPFIGIKDPFLPVTYLLMGIVLDSLYFVFRNPSNRLAILTLIGGLTYMVIPISRLGIYMFTGIMESSFIKWGFVIPIASHFVFGLAGALLGAGLVYSIKRLRK
;
A
#
# COMPACT_ATOMS: atom_id res chain seq x y z
N MET A 1 53.50 31.25 13.24
CA MET A 1 52.08 30.86 13.40
C MET A 1 51.65 30.18 12.11
N ASN A 2 51.58 28.85 12.08
CA ASN A 2 51.16 28.09 10.90
C ASN A 2 49.66 27.82 10.97
N GLY A 3 48.88 28.56 10.17
CA GLY A 3 47.46 28.32 9.98
C GLY A 3 47.22 27.35 8.83
N SER A 4 47.03 26.07 9.14
CA SER A 4 46.49 25.11 8.17
C SER A 4 44.98 25.35 8.04
N MET A 5 44.56 26.03 6.98
CA MET A 5 43.15 26.09 6.61
C MET A 5 42.70 24.70 6.16
N TYR A 6 41.93 24.02 7.01
CA TYR A 6 41.19 22.82 6.64
C TYR A 6 40.16 23.19 5.56
N GLN A 7 40.46 22.82 4.32
CA GLN A 7 39.52 22.90 3.21
C GLN A 7 38.38 21.92 3.47
N LYS A 8 37.25 22.41 3.98
CA LYS A 8 36.03 21.61 4.15
C LYS A 8 35.49 21.26 2.76
N SER A 9 35.68 20.01 2.35
CA SER A 9 35.10 19.49 1.12
C SER A 9 33.57 19.48 1.21
N LEU A 10 32.93 20.27 0.35
CA LEU A 10 31.47 20.33 0.17
C LEU A 10 30.89 19.05 -0.49
N SER A 11 31.74 18.11 -0.94
CA SER A 11 31.31 16.98 -1.78
C SER A 11 30.49 15.91 -1.05
N LYS A 12 30.54 15.85 0.29
CA LYS A 12 29.82 14.85 1.09
C LYS A 12 28.36 15.20 1.40
N THR A 13 27.91 16.42 1.11
CA THR A 13 26.55 16.86 1.48
C THR A 13 25.48 16.46 0.45
N PHE A 14 25.84 16.18 -0.81
CA PHE A 14 24.88 15.88 -1.88
C PHE A 14 24.66 14.39 -2.18
N GLN A 15 25.69 13.54 -2.01
CA GLN A 15 25.57 12.11 -2.35
C GLN A 15 24.64 11.31 -1.42
N THR A 16 24.44 11.77 -0.18
CA THR A 16 23.62 11.08 0.83
C THR A 16 22.12 11.13 0.52
N ASN A 17 21.62 12.23 -0.07
CA ASN A 17 20.19 12.38 -0.33
C ASN A 17 19.70 11.49 -1.49
N THR A 18 20.48 11.43 -2.58
CA THR A 18 20.12 10.60 -3.75
C THR A 18 20.12 9.12 -3.39
N LEU A 19 21.17 8.62 -2.72
CA LEU A 19 21.23 7.22 -2.30
C LEU A 19 20.08 6.87 -1.34
N SER A 20 19.79 7.73 -0.36
CA SER A 20 18.65 7.54 0.55
C SER A 20 17.32 7.45 -0.20
N THR A 21 17.13 8.32 -1.21
CA THR A 21 15.91 8.33 -2.02
C THR A 21 15.79 7.05 -2.85
N VAL A 22 16.87 6.62 -3.50
CA VAL A 22 16.89 5.37 -4.29
C VAL A 22 16.61 4.16 -3.39
N LEU A 23 17.25 4.08 -2.22
CA LEU A 23 16.99 3.00 -1.25
C LEU A 23 15.54 3.03 -0.75
N GLU A 24 14.96 4.20 -0.55
CA GLU A 24 13.55 4.34 -0.14
C GLU A 24 12.58 3.90 -1.24
N ILE A 25 12.86 4.23 -2.51
CA ILE A 25 12.10 3.73 -3.67
C ILE A 25 12.19 2.21 -3.76
N LEU A 26 13.40 1.65 -3.68
CA LEU A 26 13.63 0.20 -3.71
C LEU A 26 12.91 -0.50 -2.55
N PHE A 27 12.96 0.07 -1.34
CA PHE A 27 12.23 -0.42 -0.19
C PHE A 27 10.72 -0.44 -0.45
N LEU A 28 10.15 0.62 -1.01
CA LEU A 28 8.72 0.69 -1.33
C LEU A 28 8.31 -0.34 -2.38
N LEU A 29 9.10 -0.51 -3.45
CA LEU A 29 8.87 -1.53 -4.46
C LEU A 29 8.85 -2.94 -3.82
N LEU A 30 9.87 -3.26 -3.02
CA LEU A 30 9.95 -4.53 -2.30
C LEU A 30 8.79 -4.70 -1.33
N LEU A 31 8.37 -3.65 -0.65
CA LEU A 31 7.24 -3.67 0.28
C LEU A 31 5.92 -4.02 -0.43
N GLY A 32 5.71 -3.50 -1.65
CA GLY A 32 4.60 -3.90 -2.50
C GLY A 32 4.66 -5.36 -2.96
N ILE A 33 5.84 -5.81 -3.38
CA ILE A 33 6.08 -7.22 -3.73
C ILE A 33 5.76 -8.12 -2.54
N SER A 34 6.28 -7.79 -1.35
CA SER A 34 6.03 -8.54 -0.13
C SER A 34 4.55 -8.58 0.23
N ALA A 35 3.80 -7.50 0.02
CA ALA A 35 2.37 -7.48 0.28
C ALA A 35 1.60 -8.48 -0.61
N VAL A 36 1.95 -8.56 -1.90
CA VAL A 36 1.35 -9.54 -2.84
C VAL A 36 1.77 -10.96 -2.50
N MET A 37 3.06 -11.19 -2.23
CA MET A 37 3.57 -12.49 -1.81
C MET A 37 2.85 -12.98 -0.56
N LEU A 38 2.74 -12.13 0.45
CA LEU A 38 2.06 -12.47 1.69
C LEU A 38 0.60 -12.83 1.41
N ARG A 39 -0.13 -12.03 0.62
CA ARG A 39 -1.50 -12.36 0.21
C ARG A 39 -1.61 -13.70 -0.51
N SER A 40 -0.68 -14.02 -1.40
CA SER A 40 -0.71 -15.26 -2.20
C SER A 40 -0.41 -16.51 -1.38
N TYR A 41 0.46 -16.41 -0.37
CA TYR A 41 0.90 -17.56 0.43
C TYR A 41 0.21 -17.67 1.80
N LEU A 42 -0.24 -16.57 2.39
CA LEU A 42 -0.92 -16.57 3.68
C LEU A 42 -2.35 -17.10 3.54
N ARG A 43 -2.60 -18.30 4.08
CA ARG A 43 -3.93 -18.90 4.07
C ARG A 43 -4.73 -18.43 5.28
N ILE A 44 -5.56 -17.42 5.08
CA ILE A 44 -6.55 -16.99 6.07
C ILE A 44 -7.83 -17.81 5.88
N PRO A 45 -8.24 -18.67 6.83
CA PRO A 45 -9.39 -19.56 6.70
C PRO A 45 -10.74 -18.83 6.88
N LEU A 46 -10.87 -17.62 6.31
CA LEU A 46 -12.11 -16.85 6.28
C LEU A 46 -12.72 -16.95 4.88
N ASN A 47 -13.93 -17.50 4.78
CA ASN A 47 -14.63 -17.63 3.48
C ASN A 47 -15.33 -16.33 3.05
N ILE A 48 -14.75 -15.17 3.37
CA ILE A 48 -15.34 -13.86 3.11
C ILE A 48 -14.44 -13.09 2.13
N PRO A 49 -15.00 -12.38 1.13
CA PRO A 49 -14.22 -11.52 0.25
C PRO A 49 -13.46 -10.46 1.04
N GLY A 50 -12.28 -10.07 0.56
CA GLY A 50 -11.51 -8.98 1.16
C GLY A 50 -10.73 -9.30 2.44
N ARG A 51 -10.75 -10.55 2.94
CA ARG A 51 -10.01 -10.95 4.16
C ARG A 51 -8.52 -10.55 4.16
N HIS A 52 -7.90 -10.54 2.98
CA HIS A 52 -6.50 -10.19 2.79
C HIS A 52 -6.22 -8.69 2.96
N GLY A 53 -7.26 -7.88 3.16
CA GLY A 53 -7.13 -6.45 3.47
C GLY A 53 -6.42 -6.22 4.80
N LEU A 54 -6.51 -7.17 5.73
CA LEU A 54 -5.87 -7.07 7.03
C LEU A 54 -4.35 -6.93 6.90
N GLU A 55 -3.69 -7.88 6.25
CA GLU A 55 -2.24 -7.86 6.07
C GLU A 55 -1.82 -6.89 4.97
N PHE A 56 -2.57 -6.80 3.88
CA PHE A 56 -2.19 -6.00 2.73
C PHE A 56 -2.21 -4.51 3.06
N MET A 57 -3.30 -4.02 3.69
CA MET A 57 -3.38 -2.61 4.07
C MET A 57 -2.49 -2.26 5.25
N ALA A 58 -2.20 -3.22 6.16
CA ALA A 58 -1.22 -2.99 7.21
C ALA A 58 0.15 -2.65 6.61
N ILE A 59 0.64 -3.48 5.67
CA ILE A 59 1.91 -3.25 4.99
C ILE A 59 1.91 -1.92 4.24
N LEU A 60 0.86 -1.66 3.44
CA LEU A 60 0.77 -0.45 2.62
C LEU A 60 0.76 0.83 3.45
N ILE A 61 0.00 0.85 4.54
CA ILE A 61 -0.06 2.00 5.45
C ILE A 61 1.27 2.19 6.19
N ILE A 62 1.96 1.12 6.59
CA ILE A 62 3.31 1.21 7.15
C ILE A 62 4.24 1.88 6.13
N GLY A 63 4.26 1.39 4.88
CA GLY A 63 5.09 1.96 3.81
C GLY A 63 4.82 3.45 3.60
N ARG A 64 3.55 3.83 3.43
CA ARG A 64 3.14 5.24 3.28
C ARG A 64 3.52 6.11 4.47
N ARG A 65 3.46 5.57 5.69
CA ARG A 65 3.71 6.32 6.94
C ARG A 65 5.17 6.49 7.30
N VAL A 66 6.00 5.53 6.91
CA VAL A 66 7.44 5.54 7.12
C VAL A 66 8.12 6.37 6.02
N SER A 67 7.62 6.28 4.79
CA SER A 67 8.18 6.99 3.65
C SER A 67 7.83 8.48 3.63
N LYS A 68 8.82 9.31 3.29
CA LYS A 68 8.69 10.75 3.05
C LYS A 68 8.42 11.07 1.57
N ILE A 69 8.64 10.11 0.67
CA ILE A 69 8.47 10.30 -0.77
C ILE A 69 6.98 10.52 -1.11
N PRO A 70 6.61 11.54 -1.92
CA PRO A 70 5.25 11.66 -2.43
C PRO A 70 4.94 10.45 -3.32
N PHE A 71 3.68 9.99 -3.33
CA PHE A 71 3.27 8.82 -4.12
C PHE A 71 3.90 7.48 -3.71
N ALA A 72 4.30 7.33 -2.45
CA ALA A 72 4.93 6.12 -1.92
C ALA A 72 4.04 4.88 -2.07
N SER A 73 2.72 5.04 -1.96
CA SER A 73 1.79 3.93 -2.15
C SER A 73 1.67 3.53 -3.61
N VAL A 74 1.70 4.48 -4.55
CA VAL A 74 1.81 4.18 -5.98
C VAL A 74 3.11 3.42 -6.28
N ILE A 75 4.25 3.88 -5.76
CA ILE A 75 5.55 3.18 -5.95
C ILE A 75 5.46 1.75 -5.41
N ALA A 76 4.90 1.56 -4.21
CA ALA A 76 4.69 0.21 -3.69
C ALA A 76 3.77 -0.61 -4.61
N MET A 77 2.69 -0.02 -5.13
CA MET A 77 1.79 -0.73 -6.04
C MET A 77 2.41 -1.04 -7.40
N VAL A 78 3.39 -0.27 -7.87
CA VAL A 78 4.21 -0.65 -9.04
C VAL A 78 4.97 -1.94 -8.77
N GLY A 79 5.59 -2.06 -7.60
CA GLY A 79 6.27 -3.30 -7.19
C GLY A 79 5.29 -4.47 -7.02
N ALA A 80 4.14 -4.22 -6.41
CA ALA A 80 3.08 -5.20 -6.28
C ALA A 80 2.59 -5.70 -7.66
N SER A 81 2.34 -4.80 -8.60
CA SER A 81 1.84 -5.13 -9.93
C SER A 81 2.90 -5.81 -10.80
N SER A 82 4.18 -5.45 -10.67
CA SER A 82 5.25 -6.07 -11.46
C SER A 82 5.41 -7.56 -11.14
N ILE A 83 5.35 -7.95 -9.86
CA ILE A 83 5.47 -9.36 -9.46
C ILE A 83 4.26 -10.21 -9.90
N MET A 84 3.09 -9.60 -10.16
CA MET A 84 1.92 -10.36 -10.62
C MET A 84 2.07 -10.95 -12.01
N PHE A 85 2.95 -10.39 -12.85
CA PHE A 85 3.24 -10.90 -14.19
C PHE A 85 4.18 -12.11 -14.17
N VAL A 86 4.73 -12.46 -12.99
CA VAL A 86 5.63 -13.59 -12.85
C VAL A 86 4.82 -14.90 -12.78
N PRO A 87 5.02 -15.87 -13.70
CA PRO A 87 4.11 -17.02 -13.86
C PRO A 87 3.90 -17.87 -12.61
N PHE A 88 4.94 -18.03 -11.78
CA PHE A 88 4.91 -18.89 -10.59
C PHE A 88 4.19 -18.28 -9.37
N ILE A 89 3.69 -17.04 -9.47
CA ILE A 89 2.91 -16.40 -8.39
C ILE A 89 1.45 -16.88 -8.38
N GLY A 90 0.95 -17.46 -9.48
CA GLY A 90 -0.38 -18.05 -9.54
C GLY A 90 -1.54 -17.05 -9.60
N ILE A 91 -1.28 -15.78 -9.91
CA ILE A 91 -2.31 -14.77 -10.18
C ILE A 91 -2.83 -14.97 -11.59
N LYS A 92 -4.10 -15.36 -11.71
CA LYS A 92 -4.77 -15.65 -13.00
C LYS A 92 -5.57 -14.48 -13.57
N ASP A 93 -5.75 -13.45 -12.76
CA ASP A 93 -6.68 -12.36 -13.03
C ASP A 93 -5.95 -11.18 -13.71
N PRO A 94 -6.21 -10.93 -15.00
CA PRO A 94 -5.45 -9.96 -15.79
C PRO A 94 -5.70 -8.50 -15.37
N PHE A 95 -6.81 -8.23 -14.67
CA PHE A 95 -7.16 -6.87 -14.24
C PHE A 95 -6.62 -6.53 -12.85
N LEU A 96 -6.07 -7.52 -12.14
CA LEU A 96 -5.56 -7.33 -10.78
C LEU A 96 -4.39 -6.33 -10.71
N PRO A 97 -3.39 -6.34 -11.62
CA PRO A 97 -2.29 -5.38 -11.59
C PRO A 97 -2.76 -3.93 -11.73
N VAL A 98 -3.73 -3.67 -12.61
CA VAL A 98 -4.32 -2.34 -12.81
C VAL A 98 -5.13 -1.91 -11.60
N THR A 99 -5.91 -2.84 -11.03
CA THR A 99 -6.67 -2.60 -9.80
C THR A 99 -5.76 -2.19 -8.63
N TYR A 100 -4.60 -2.82 -8.51
CA TYR A 100 -3.64 -2.51 -7.45
C TYR A 100 -2.97 -1.15 -7.66
N LEU A 101 -2.63 -0.79 -8.89
CA LEU A 101 -2.16 0.57 -9.20
C LEU A 101 -3.21 1.62 -8.81
N LEU A 102 -4.48 1.37 -9.14
CA LEU A 102 -5.59 2.25 -8.76
C LEU A 102 -5.71 2.40 -7.23
N MET A 103 -5.53 1.31 -6.47
CA MET A 103 -5.45 1.41 -5.00
C MET A 103 -4.32 2.34 -4.54
N GLY A 104 -3.13 2.23 -5.12
CA GLY A 104 -2.00 3.09 -4.79
C GLY A 104 -2.31 4.57 -5.03
N ILE A 105 -2.93 4.87 -6.17
CA ILE A 105 -3.38 6.22 -6.54
C ILE A 105 -4.40 6.73 -5.51
N VAL A 106 -5.45 5.95 -5.24
CA VAL A 106 -6.50 6.34 -4.29
C VAL A 106 -5.92 6.59 -2.90
N LEU A 107 -5.01 5.73 -2.43
CA LEU A 107 -4.38 5.90 -1.12
C LEU A 107 -3.60 7.22 -1.04
N ASP A 108 -2.69 7.46 -1.98
CA ASP A 108 -1.88 8.68 -1.96
C ASP A 108 -2.76 9.93 -2.16
N SER A 109 -3.77 9.88 -3.03
CA SER A 109 -4.74 10.97 -3.20
C SER A 109 -5.46 11.30 -1.89
N LEU A 110 -6.04 10.29 -1.23
CA LEU A 110 -6.69 10.48 0.06
C LEU A 110 -5.70 11.00 1.12
N TYR A 111 -4.48 10.46 1.14
CA TYR A 111 -3.42 10.91 2.05
C TYR A 111 -3.06 12.39 1.87
N PHE A 112 -3.12 12.91 0.64
CA PHE A 112 -2.89 14.33 0.36
C PHE A 112 -4.10 15.22 0.65
N VAL A 113 -5.32 14.71 0.42
CA VAL A 113 -6.57 15.45 0.67
C VAL A 113 -6.77 15.72 2.16
N PHE A 114 -6.47 14.74 3.02
CA PHE A 114 -6.57 14.96 4.46
C PHE A 114 -5.39 15.81 4.97
N ARG A 115 -5.66 16.81 5.81
CA ARG A 115 -4.62 17.62 6.45
C ARG A 115 -3.96 16.82 7.59
N ASN A 116 -2.68 16.46 7.43
CA ASN A 116 -1.89 15.72 8.42
C ASN A 116 -2.53 14.38 8.88
N PRO A 117 -2.89 13.46 7.95
CA PRO A 117 -3.49 12.18 8.31
C PRO A 117 -2.53 11.34 9.17
N SER A 118 -1.23 11.57 8.98
CA SER A 118 -0.13 11.02 9.76
C SER A 118 -0.32 11.07 11.28
N ASN A 119 -1.01 12.05 11.83
CA ASN A 119 -1.16 12.19 13.28
C ASN A 119 -2.51 11.68 13.81
N ARG A 120 -3.38 11.18 12.92
CA ARG A 120 -4.77 10.85 13.23
C ARG A 120 -5.06 9.42 12.84
N LEU A 121 -4.95 8.52 13.82
CA LEU A 121 -5.14 7.08 13.63
C LEU A 121 -6.48 6.78 12.94
N ALA A 122 -7.57 7.40 13.39
CA ALA A 122 -8.89 7.24 12.79
C ALA A 122 -8.95 7.62 11.30
N ILE A 123 -8.22 8.66 10.88
CA ILE A 123 -8.17 9.06 9.47
C ILE A 123 -7.39 8.02 8.65
N LEU A 124 -6.24 7.55 9.14
CA LEU A 124 -5.47 6.51 8.44
C LEU A 124 -6.27 5.22 8.29
N THR A 125 -6.99 4.84 9.34
CA THR A 125 -7.92 3.72 9.31
C THR A 125 -8.97 3.91 8.22
N LEU A 126 -9.67 5.06 8.20
CA LEU A 126 -10.66 5.38 7.18
C LEU A 126 -10.10 5.37 5.75
N ILE A 127 -8.94 6.01 5.53
CA ILE A 127 -8.23 6.00 4.25
C ILE A 127 -7.99 4.55 3.80
N GLY A 128 -7.58 3.68 4.73
CA GLY A 128 -7.32 2.28 4.41
C GLY A 128 -8.56 1.51 3.97
N GLY A 129 -9.68 1.70 4.65
CA GLY A 129 -10.96 1.10 4.25
C GLY A 129 -11.41 1.58 2.88
N LEU A 130 -11.40 2.91 2.65
CA LEU A 130 -11.76 3.51 1.37
C LEU A 130 -10.83 3.07 0.24
N THR A 131 -9.54 2.89 0.52
CA THR A 131 -8.57 2.38 -0.45
C THR A 131 -8.84 0.92 -0.79
N TYR A 132 -9.09 0.06 0.19
CA TYR A 132 -9.21 -1.38 -0.07
C TYR A 132 -10.52 -1.75 -0.78
N MET A 133 -11.61 -0.99 -0.55
CA MET A 133 -12.87 -1.17 -1.28
C MET A 133 -12.77 -0.77 -2.77
N VAL A 134 -11.68 -0.14 -3.21
CA VAL A 134 -11.40 0.10 -4.63
C VAL A 134 -11.39 -1.21 -5.42
N ILE A 135 -11.00 -2.34 -4.81
CA ILE A 135 -10.96 -3.63 -5.50
C ILE A 135 -12.35 -4.03 -6.02
N PRO A 136 -13.39 -4.22 -5.18
CA PRO A 136 -14.72 -4.55 -5.70
C PRO A 136 -15.30 -3.41 -6.55
N ILE A 137 -15.03 -2.14 -6.26
CA ILE A 137 -15.53 -1.02 -7.08
C ILE A 137 -14.94 -1.05 -8.49
N SER A 138 -13.63 -1.31 -8.63
CA SER A 138 -12.99 -1.44 -9.95
C SER A 138 -13.55 -2.63 -10.72
N ARG A 139 -13.91 -3.71 -10.03
CA ARG A 139 -14.56 -4.89 -10.62
C ARG A 139 -15.93 -4.58 -11.20
N LEU A 140 -16.71 -3.69 -10.57
CA LEU A 140 -17.94 -3.19 -11.18
C LEU A 140 -17.66 -2.40 -12.45
N GLY A 141 -16.64 -1.55 -12.44
CA GLY A 141 -16.15 -0.86 -13.63
C GLY A 141 -15.81 -1.83 -14.76
N ILE A 142 -14.95 -2.81 -14.47
CA ILE A 142 -14.53 -3.84 -15.43
C ILE A 142 -15.73 -4.61 -15.98
N TYR A 143 -16.68 -4.99 -15.11
CA TYR A 143 -17.91 -5.66 -15.53
C TYR A 143 -18.73 -4.82 -16.52
N MET A 144 -18.87 -3.51 -16.27
CA MET A 144 -19.59 -2.61 -17.18
C MET A 144 -18.93 -2.51 -18.56
N PHE A 145 -17.60 -2.63 -18.66
CA PHE A 145 -16.88 -2.55 -19.94
C PHE A 145 -16.70 -3.89 -20.66
N THR A 146 -16.63 -4.99 -19.92
CA THR A 146 -16.23 -6.32 -20.46
C THR A 146 -17.33 -7.37 -20.39
N GLY A 147 -18.36 -7.14 -19.58
CA GLY A 147 -19.37 -8.15 -19.23
C GLY A 147 -18.87 -9.27 -18.31
N ILE A 148 -17.59 -9.27 -17.90
CA ILE A 148 -17.00 -10.32 -17.06
C ILE A 148 -17.27 -10.00 -15.59
N MET A 149 -18.08 -10.82 -14.93
CA MET A 149 -18.42 -10.64 -13.51
C MET A 149 -17.44 -11.39 -12.59
N GLU A 150 -16.94 -10.70 -11.58
CA GLU A 150 -16.05 -11.27 -10.57
C GLU A 150 -16.75 -12.34 -9.73
N SER A 151 -16.06 -13.44 -9.44
CA SER A 151 -16.58 -14.59 -8.69
C SER A 151 -17.19 -14.21 -7.33
N SER A 152 -16.62 -13.21 -6.67
CA SER A 152 -17.11 -12.73 -5.37
C SER A 152 -18.50 -12.08 -5.45
N PHE A 153 -18.81 -11.38 -6.55
CA PHE A 153 -20.14 -10.79 -6.76
C PHE A 153 -21.19 -11.85 -7.10
N ILE A 154 -20.81 -12.87 -7.86
CA ILE A 154 -21.70 -14.03 -8.13
C ILE A 154 -22.10 -14.71 -6.82
N LYS A 155 -21.12 -14.95 -5.93
CA LYS A 155 -21.34 -15.71 -4.69
C LYS A 155 -22.04 -14.91 -3.59
N TRP A 156 -21.71 -13.62 -3.44
CA TRP A 156 -22.12 -12.82 -2.27
C TRP A 156 -22.97 -11.59 -2.60
N GLY A 157 -23.31 -11.39 -3.87
CA GLY A 157 -23.95 -10.15 -4.34
C GLY A 157 -23.02 -8.95 -4.28
N PHE A 158 -23.54 -7.75 -4.56
CA PHE A 158 -22.73 -6.53 -4.69
C PHE A 158 -22.29 -5.91 -3.36
N VAL A 159 -23.17 -5.97 -2.35
CA VAL A 159 -22.98 -5.25 -1.08
C VAL A 159 -21.85 -5.87 -0.25
N ILE A 160 -21.84 -7.20 -0.12
CA ILE A 160 -20.93 -7.91 0.78
C ILE A 160 -19.46 -7.73 0.39
N PRO A 161 -19.03 -7.91 -0.89
CA PRO A 161 -17.65 -7.64 -1.27
C PRO A 161 -17.21 -6.21 -0.98
N ILE A 162 -18.05 -5.21 -1.26
CA ILE A 162 -17.72 -3.80 -1.00
C ILE A 162 -17.56 -3.56 0.51
N ALA A 163 -18.56 -3.95 1.31
CA ALA A 163 -18.55 -3.76 2.75
C ALA A 163 -17.41 -4.52 3.43
N SER A 164 -17.16 -5.78 3.04
CA SER A 164 -16.11 -6.58 3.66
C SER A 164 -14.71 -6.05 3.31
N HIS A 165 -14.46 -5.64 2.07
CA HIS A 165 -13.18 -5.01 1.72
C HIS A 165 -13.01 -3.69 2.49
N PHE A 166 -14.06 -2.88 2.64
CA PHE A 166 -13.98 -1.70 3.47
C PHE A 166 -13.58 -2.04 4.91
N VAL A 167 -14.26 -3.00 5.55
CA VAL A 167 -13.99 -3.40 6.94
C VAL A 167 -12.58 -4.01 7.12
N PHE A 168 -12.16 -4.93 6.25
CA PHE A 168 -10.81 -5.50 6.32
C PHE A 168 -9.74 -4.46 6.02
N GLY A 169 -10.02 -3.52 5.11
CA GLY A 169 -9.13 -2.39 4.84
C GLY A 169 -8.98 -1.45 6.04
N LEU A 170 -10.08 -1.15 6.74
CA LEU A 170 -10.05 -0.40 8.01
C LEU A 170 -9.18 -1.14 9.04
N ALA A 171 -9.45 -2.44 9.24
CA ALA A 171 -8.75 -3.25 10.23
C ALA A 171 -7.24 -3.33 9.94
N GLY A 172 -6.87 -3.61 8.69
CA GLY A 172 -5.47 -3.65 8.28
C GLY A 172 -4.77 -2.31 8.44
N ALA A 173 -5.41 -1.22 8.05
CA ALA A 173 -4.85 0.11 8.21
C ALA A 173 -4.70 0.54 9.67
N LEU A 174 -5.66 0.17 10.53
CA LEU A 174 -5.56 0.37 11.97
C LEU A 174 -4.34 -0.38 12.54
N LEU A 175 -4.13 -1.64 12.15
CA LEU A 175 -2.97 -2.44 12.55
C LEU A 175 -1.66 -1.77 12.10
N GLY A 176 -1.55 -1.43 10.80
CA GLY A 176 -0.35 -0.81 10.26
C GLY A 176 -0.03 0.54 10.90
N ALA A 177 -1.02 1.42 11.01
CA ALA A 177 -0.84 2.73 11.62
C ALA A 177 -0.55 2.63 13.14
N GLY A 178 -1.20 1.70 13.84
CA GLY A 178 -1.00 1.41 15.25
C GLY A 178 0.41 0.88 15.55
N LEU A 179 0.94 0.00 14.70
CA LEU A 179 2.33 -0.48 14.80
C LEU A 179 3.33 0.67 14.65
N VAL A 180 3.18 1.51 13.62
CA VAL A 180 4.06 2.68 13.42
C VAL A 180 3.98 3.64 14.61
N TYR A 181 2.78 3.87 15.14
CA TYR A 181 2.58 4.72 16.31
C TYR A 181 3.29 4.15 17.55
N SER A 182 3.14 2.85 17.80
CA SER A 182 3.73 2.16 18.95
C SER A 182 5.26 2.18 18.90
N ILE A 183 5.86 1.91 17.74
CA ILE A 183 7.32 1.97 17.55
C ILE A 183 7.84 3.40 17.79
N LYS A 184 7.14 4.42 17.30
CA LYS A 184 7.53 5.83 17.52
C LYS A 184 7.42 6.23 18.99
N ARG A 185 6.48 5.65 19.74
CA ARG A 185 6.33 5.89 21.18
C ARG A 185 7.46 5.26 21.99
N LEU A 186 7.91 4.05 21.63
CA LEU A 186 9.00 3.34 22.32
C LEU A 186 10.38 3.96 22.09
N ARG A 187 10.56 4.73 21.03
CA ARG A 187 11.83 5.43 20.70
C ARG A 187 11.95 6.81 21.37
N LYS A 188 10.92 7.28 22.05
CA LYS A 188 10.95 8.50 22.86
C LYS A 188 11.31 8.14 24.29
#